data_AF-A0A3M0WDF0-F1
#
_entry.id   AF-A0A3M0WDF0-F1
#
_cell.length_a   1.000
_cell.length_b   1.000
_cell.length_c   1.000
_cell.angle_alpha   90.00
_cell.angle_beta   90.00
_cell.angle_gamma   90.00
#
_symmetry.space_group_name_H-M   'P 1'
#
loop_
_entity.id
_entity.type
_entity.pdbx_description
1 polymer ?
#
loop_
_entity_poly.entity_id
_entity_poly.type
_entity_poly.pdbx_seq_one_letter_code
_entity_poly.pdbx_strand_id
1 'polypeptide(L)'
;MRLVSSGAFVKLLFSASRSVQTPCPQFGPKYLIYHKATAAFPADWPGGFPGLTSKGWQVLVVDYNNTEDLKFKLAGAHTVISTVSGTAQLNLIDAAASVDVRRFVPSEFGGPPTLRPEGDPLDNQHRAAILKLLQLESRGMSFTVFTCGILYERFAPGGSSSSQIAVNSAMGKEGKYILDIRQRRAQLPYNTLEGRSAKICLTGARDVAHCIVSALDHPSWPREFRVRGARMSLRQLILEAEHALNCRFQVSQFTRTGLSDAITFARAVRDEAREMQLHHLAATAEGRYDFTDANLNQAVNHRPEKFRDYLARVWAPA
;
A
#
# COMPACT_ATOMS: atom_id res chain seq x y z
N MET A 1 11.25 13.42 22.01
CA MET A 1 12.34 12.60 21.42
C MET A 1 12.22 12.72 19.90
N ARG A 2 13.04 13.57 19.27
CA ARG A 2 12.97 13.92 17.84
C ARG A 2 13.60 12.81 17.00
N LEU A 3 12.84 12.22 16.07
CA LEU A 3 13.40 11.41 14.99
C LEU A 3 13.86 12.36 13.89
N VAL A 4 15.17 12.58 13.84
CA VAL A 4 15.87 13.34 12.80
C VAL A 4 15.68 12.63 11.46
N SER A 5 15.37 13.43 10.44
CA SER A 5 15.25 13.01 9.05
C SER A 5 16.56 12.42 8.53
N SER A 6 16.56 11.14 8.21
CA SER A 6 17.53 10.53 7.30
C SER A 6 16.74 9.74 6.25
N GLY A 7 16.76 10.23 5.02
CA GLY A 7 16.05 9.64 3.90
C GLY A 7 16.61 8.26 3.55
N ALA A 8 15.77 7.23 3.68
CA ALA A 8 16.05 5.90 3.16
C ALA A 8 14.73 5.17 2.89
N PHE A 9 14.50 4.83 1.62
CA PHE A 9 13.29 4.16 1.13
C PHE A 9 13.05 2.82 1.83
N VAL A 10 11.91 2.65 2.48
CA VAL A 10 11.54 1.35 3.07
C VAL A 10 10.52 0.66 2.15
N LYS A 11 10.95 -0.40 1.47
CA LYS A 11 10.05 -1.37 0.85
C LYS A 11 10.28 -2.71 1.55
N LEU A 12 9.29 -3.12 2.34
CA LEU A 12 9.37 -4.30 3.21
C LEU A 12 9.11 -5.56 2.40
N LEU A 13 9.97 -6.56 2.60
CA LEU A 13 9.77 -7.94 2.19
C LEU A 13 9.97 -8.84 3.38
N PHE A 14 8.96 -9.62 3.75
CA PHE A 14 9.07 -10.59 4.84
C PHE A 14 9.31 -11.98 4.24
N SER A 15 10.39 -12.63 4.67
CA SER A 15 10.55 -14.08 4.52
C SER A 15 10.63 -14.74 5.89
N ALA A 16 9.83 -15.78 6.07
CA ALA A 16 9.81 -16.64 7.24
C ALA A 16 10.07 -18.07 6.76
N SER A 17 11.07 -18.76 7.30
CA SER A 17 11.28 -20.20 7.11
C SER A 17 10.64 -20.97 8.26
N ARG A 18 9.97 -22.09 7.97
CA ARG A 18 9.54 -23.07 8.98
C ARG A 18 10.59 -24.18 9.05
N SER A 19 11.13 -24.45 10.23
CA SER A 19 11.90 -25.68 10.47
C SER A 19 10.92 -26.84 10.67
N VAL A 20 11.11 -27.91 9.91
CA VAL A 20 10.39 -29.18 10.10
C VAL A 20 11.18 -29.97 11.13
N GLN A 21 10.92 -29.76 12.43
CA GLN A 21 11.20 -30.67 13.57
C GLN A 21 11.31 -29.88 14.88
N THR A 22 10.18 -29.49 15.49
CA THR A 22 10.01 -29.34 16.96
C THR A 22 8.54 -28.97 17.27
N PRO A 23 7.99 -29.31 18.46
CA PRO A 23 6.59 -29.02 18.83
C PRO A 23 6.31 -27.54 19.14
N CYS A 24 7.32 -26.67 18.99
CA CYS A 24 7.22 -25.23 19.19
C CYS A 24 7.52 -24.55 17.84
N PRO A 25 6.64 -23.69 17.29
CA PRO A 25 6.93 -22.97 16.06
C PRO A 25 8.00 -21.91 16.33
N GLN A 26 9.27 -22.32 16.26
CA GLN A 26 10.37 -21.38 16.11
C GLN A 26 10.39 -20.95 14.64
N PHE A 27 9.99 -19.71 14.37
CA PHE A 27 10.25 -19.10 13.08
C PHE A 27 11.77 -19.04 12.88
N GLY A 28 12.24 -19.54 11.74
CA GLY A 28 13.63 -19.33 11.33
C GLY A 28 13.94 -17.83 11.12
N PRO A 29 15.17 -17.48 10.70
CA PRO A 29 15.59 -16.08 10.53
C PRO A 29 14.57 -15.30 9.69
N LYS A 30 14.14 -14.15 10.21
CA LYS A 30 13.27 -13.21 9.51
C LYS A 30 14.13 -12.37 8.58
N TYR A 31 13.95 -12.52 7.28
CA TYR A 31 14.68 -11.71 6.30
C TYR A 31 13.85 -10.49 5.94
N LEU A 32 14.53 -9.34 5.92
CA LEU A 32 14.08 -8.14 5.27
C LEU A 32 14.92 -7.91 4.01
N ILE A 33 14.27 -7.96 2.85
CA ILE A 33 14.94 -7.67 1.57
C ILE A 33 14.61 -6.23 1.15
N TYR A 34 15.66 -5.41 0.99
CA TYR A 34 15.67 -3.98 0.71
C TYR A 34 16.13 -3.68 -0.72
N HIS A 35 15.54 -2.67 -1.37
CA HIS A 35 15.87 -2.33 -2.76
C HIS A 35 16.92 -1.24 -2.94
N LYS A 36 17.85 -1.47 -3.87
CA LYS A 36 18.70 -0.47 -4.52
C LYS A 36 17.90 0.32 -5.58
N ALA A 37 17.23 1.39 -5.18
CA ALA A 37 16.53 2.26 -6.14
C ALA A 37 17.51 3.16 -6.88
N THR A 38 18.18 2.65 -7.92
CA THR A 38 18.85 3.33 -9.08
C THR A 38 19.65 4.63 -8.90
N ALA A 39 19.67 5.26 -7.75
CA ALA A 39 20.63 6.26 -7.33
C ALA A 39 21.69 5.52 -6.51
N ALA A 40 22.96 5.77 -6.85
CA ALA A 40 24.05 5.42 -5.96
C ALA A 40 23.69 5.88 -4.53
N PHE A 41 23.93 5.03 -3.54
CA PHE A 41 23.92 5.49 -2.17
C PHE A 41 24.80 6.76 -2.09
N PRO A 42 24.39 7.81 -1.36
CA PRO A 42 25.33 8.86 -1.03
C PRO A 42 26.53 8.19 -0.34
N ALA A 43 27.74 8.69 -0.58
CA ALA A 43 28.99 8.00 -0.21
C ALA A 43 29.10 7.69 1.30
N ASP A 44 28.23 8.28 2.12
CA ASP A 44 28.06 8.16 3.55
C ASP A 44 26.94 7.19 3.99
N TRP A 45 26.30 6.45 3.09
CA TRP A 45 25.28 5.46 3.49
C TRP A 45 25.91 4.35 4.34
N PRO A 46 25.41 4.09 5.56
CA PRO A 46 26.04 3.18 6.52
C PRO A 46 25.93 1.68 6.16
N GLY A 47 25.52 1.34 4.93
CA GLY A 47 25.47 -0.05 4.45
C GLY A 47 24.40 -0.92 5.12
N GLY A 48 23.49 -0.35 5.90
CA GLY A 48 22.46 -1.12 6.61
C GLY A 48 21.40 -0.26 7.31
N PHE A 49 20.45 -0.91 7.97
CA PHE A 49 19.46 -0.28 8.85
C PHE A 49 19.76 -0.67 10.30
N PRO A 50 20.59 0.10 11.04
CA PRO A 50 21.08 -0.31 12.36
C PRO A 50 19.95 -0.66 13.33
N GLY A 51 18.82 0.06 13.27
CA GLY A 51 17.67 -0.19 14.13
C GLY A 51 16.86 -1.46 13.80
N LEU A 52 17.03 -2.03 12.59
CA LEU A 52 16.43 -3.32 12.21
C LEU A 52 17.42 -4.46 12.48
N THR A 53 18.69 -4.25 12.14
CA THR A 53 19.76 -5.20 12.45
C THR A 53 19.89 -5.41 13.96
N SER A 54 19.79 -4.37 14.77
CA SER A 54 19.78 -4.46 16.25
C SER A 54 18.57 -5.23 16.80
N LYS A 55 17.50 -5.36 16.02
CA LYS A 55 16.30 -6.15 16.34
C LYS A 55 16.37 -7.57 15.76
N GLY A 56 17.54 -8.00 15.28
CA GLY A 56 17.77 -9.33 14.74
C GLY A 56 17.31 -9.53 13.30
N TRP A 57 16.97 -8.46 12.57
CA TRP A 57 16.60 -8.57 11.16
C TRP A 57 17.85 -8.64 10.28
N GLN A 58 17.85 -9.57 9.34
CA GLN A 58 18.83 -9.56 8.25
C GLN A 58 18.34 -8.62 7.16
N VAL A 59 19.17 -7.65 6.78
CA VAL A 59 18.87 -6.68 5.73
C VAL A 59 19.70 -7.04 4.50
N LEU A 60 19.03 -7.36 3.39
CA LEU A 60 19.69 -7.68 2.13
C LEU A 60 19.41 -6.58 1.11
N VAL A 61 20.45 -5.98 0.52
CA VAL A 61 20.28 -5.00 -0.56
C VAL A 61 20.17 -5.72 -1.89
N VAL A 62 19.06 -5.59 -2.63
CA VAL A 62 18.83 -6.21 -3.95
C VAL A 62 18.79 -5.20 -5.08
N ASP A 63 19.17 -5.65 -6.27
CA ASP A 63 18.84 -5.00 -7.54
C ASP A 63 17.72 -5.79 -8.24
N TYR A 64 16.53 -5.21 -8.40
CA TYR A 64 15.41 -5.93 -9.05
C TYR A 64 15.62 -6.18 -10.54
N ASN A 65 16.64 -5.59 -11.16
CA ASN A 65 17.01 -5.87 -12.54
C ASN A 65 18.04 -7.01 -12.66
N ASN A 66 18.59 -7.49 -11.54
CA ASN A 66 19.54 -8.59 -11.53
C ASN A 66 18.86 -9.88 -11.02
N THR A 67 18.43 -10.71 -11.96
CA THR A 67 17.72 -11.97 -11.65
C THR A 67 18.55 -12.92 -10.79
N GLU A 68 19.85 -13.05 -11.02
CA GLU A 68 20.71 -13.96 -10.23
C GLU A 68 20.90 -13.47 -8.80
N ASP A 69 21.01 -12.15 -8.63
CA ASP A 69 21.06 -11.52 -7.30
C ASP A 69 19.78 -11.77 -6.50
N LEU A 70 18.61 -11.64 -7.16
CA LEU A 70 17.32 -11.95 -6.55
C LEU A 70 17.21 -13.42 -6.17
N LYS A 71 17.56 -14.34 -7.06
CA LYS A 71 17.53 -15.79 -6.78
C LYS A 71 18.38 -16.14 -5.57
N PHE A 72 19.63 -15.66 -5.55
CA PHE A 72 20.56 -15.91 -4.46
C PHE A 72 20.00 -15.45 -3.11
N LYS A 73 19.39 -14.26 -3.06
CA LYS A 73 18.85 -13.67 -1.83
C LYS A 73 17.49 -14.23 -1.41
N LEU A 74 16.75 -14.84 -2.34
CA LEU A 74 15.49 -15.49 -2.08
C LEU A 74 15.64 -16.98 -1.74
N ALA A 75 16.82 -17.57 -1.96
CA ALA A 75 17.06 -18.98 -1.66
C ALA A 75 16.72 -19.32 -0.20
N GLY A 76 15.87 -20.34 -0.01
CA GLY A 76 15.39 -20.76 1.32
C GLY A 76 14.23 -19.92 1.89
N ALA A 77 13.77 -18.89 1.19
CA ALA A 77 12.58 -18.14 1.58
C ALA A 77 11.31 -18.94 1.32
N HIS A 78 10.46 -19.11 2.34
CA HIS A 78 9.15 -19.76 2.14
C HIS A 78 8.06 -18.75 1.74
N THR A 79 8.13 -17.52 2.25
CA THR A 79 7.16 -16.46 1.94
C THR A 79 7.88 -15.22 1.43
N VAL A 80 7.30 -14.53 0.46
CA VAL A 80 7.83 -13.29 -0.12
C VAL A 80 6.69 -12.26 -0.11
N ILE A 81 6.88 -11.13 0.57
CA ILE A 81 5.91 -10.03 0.58
C ILE A 81 6.42 -8.85 -0.24
N SER A 82 5.85 -8.63 -1.42
CA SER A 82 6.25 -7.53 -2.28
C SER A 82 5.58 -6.23 -1.88
N THR A 83 6.36 -5.16 -1.70
CA THR A 83 5.89 -3.76 -1.62
C THR A 83 6.42 -2.93 -2.80
N VAL A 84 6.84 -3.62 -3.86
CA VAL A 84 7.30 -3.05 -5.13
C VAL A 84 6.26 -3.32 -6.21
N SER A 85 6.17 -2.45 -7.21
CA SER A 85 5.25 -2.56 -8.34
C SER A 85 6.01 -2.45 -9.66
N GLY A 86 5.30 -2.60 -10.78
CA GLY A 86 5.91 -2.57 -12.12
C GLY A 86 6.86 -3.74 -12.38
N THR A 87 7.81 -3.52 -13.30
CA THR A 87 8.78 -4.54 -13.75
C THR A 87 9.57 -5.16 -12.60
N ALA A 88 9.91 -4.36 -11.59
CA ALA A 88 10.61 -4.84 -10.40
C ALA A 88 9.85 -5.98 -9.68
N GLN A 89 8.53 -5.87 -9.60
CA GLN A 89 7.70 -6.92 -9.02
C GLN A 89 7.61 -8.15 -9.93
N LEU A 90 7.52 -7.96 -11.24
CA LEU A 90 7.48 -9.07 -12.19
C LEU A 90 8.77 -9.90 -12.13
N ASN A 91 9.92 -9.24 -12.06
CA ASN A 91 11.23 -9.89 -11.89
C ASN A 91 11.32 -10.61 -10.54
N LEU A 92 10.80 -9.99 -9.48
CA LEU A 92 10.75 -10.59 -8.15
C LEU A 92 9.87 -11.86 -8.11
N ILE A 93 8.74 -11.86 -8.82
CA ILE A 93 7.87 -13.04 -8.95
C ILE A 93 8.60 -14.18 -9.68
N ASP A 94 9.30 -13.88 -10.79
CA ASP A 94 10.05 -14.89 -11.55
C ASP A 94 11.20 -15.48 -10.73
N ALA A 95 11.96 -14.63 -10.04
CA ALA A 95 13.05 -15.06 -9.18
C ALA A 95 12.54 -15.93 -8.03
N ALA A 96 11.46 -15.53 -7.34
CA ALA A 96 10.83 -16.30 -6.27
C ALA A 96 10.38 -17.68 -6.74
N ALA A 97 9.74 -17.76 -7.91
CA ALA A 97 9.33 -19.05 -8.48
C ALA A 97 10.51 -19.96 -8.82
N SER A 98 11.63 -19.39 -9.28
CA SER A 98 12.81 -20.18 -9.67
C SER A 98 13.61 -20.77 -8.50
N VAL A 99 13.33 -20.34 -7.26
CA VAL A 99 13.96 -20.86 -6.03
C VAL A 99 12.94 -21.47 -5.07
N ASP A 100 11.81 -21.94 -5.62
CA ASP A 100 10.78 -22.70 -4.91
C ASP A 100 10.14 -21.98 -3.72
N VAL A 101 9.98 -20.64 -3.80
CA VAL A 101 9.17 -19.88 -2.84
C VAL A 101 7.74 -20.43 -2.85
N ARG A 102 7.24 -20.82 -1.67
CA ARG A 102 5.91 -21.46 -1.54
C ARG A 102 4.75 -20.47 -1.58
N ARG A 103 4.98 -19.25 -1.11
CA ARG A 103 3.94 -18.23 -0.95
C ARG A 103 4.43 -16.85 -1.38
N PHE A 104 3.68 -16.20 -2.24
CA PHE A 104 3.93 -14.82 -2.65
C PHE A 104 2.78 -13.89 -2.25
N VAL A 105 3.11 -12.69 -1.78
CA VAL A 105 2.14 -11.61 -1.57
C VAL A 105 2.47 -10.48 -2.53
N PRO A 106 1.62 -10.21 -3.53
CA PRO A 106 1.82 -9.08 -4.43
C PRO A 106 1.55 -7.75 -3.72
N SER A 107 2.17 -6.69 -4.23
CA SER A 107 2.07 -5.30 -3.78
C SER A 107 0.73 -4.66 -4.15
N GLU A 108 -0.38 -5.28 -3.77
CA GLU A 108 -1.72 -4.76 -4.11
C GLU A 108 -2.19 -3.67 -3.14
N PHE A 109 -1.97 -3.85 -1.82
CA PHE A 109 -2.23 -2.94 -0.70
C PHE A 109 -3.14 -1.73 -0.99
N GLY A 110 -4.37 -2.02 -1.43
CA GLY A 110 -5.28 -1.04 -1.99
C GLY A 110 -6.72 -1.54 -1.98
N GLY A 111 -7.49 -1.20 -3.02
CA GLY A 111 -8.83 -1.75 -3.23
C GLY A 111 -8.80 -3.17 -3.81
N PRO A 112 -9.92 -3.91 -3.77
CA PRO A 112 -10.00 -5.26 -4.32
C PRO A 112 -9.59 -5.30 -5.80
N PRO A 113 -8.73 -6.25 -6.24
CA PRO A 113 -8.34 -6.35 -7.65
C PRO A 113 -9.52 -6.56 -8.60
N THR A 114 -10.60 -7.17 -8.12
CA THR A 114 -11.84 -7.40 -8.89
C THR A 114 -12.59 -6.12 -9.25
N LEU A 115 -12.34 -5.01 -8.55
CA LEU A 115 -12.93 -3.70 -8.84
C LEU A 115 -12.05 -2.85 -9.77
N ARG A 116 -10.98 -3.44 -10.34
CA ARG A 116 -10.10 -2.76 -11.27
C ARG A 116 -10.61 -2.90 -12.71
N PRO A 117 -10.91 -1.80 -13.43
CA PRO A 117 -11.32 -1.84 -14.82
C PRO A 117 -10.17 -2.24 -15.75
N GLU A 118 -10.51 -2.74 -16.93
CA GLU A 118 -9.54 -2.97 -17.99
C GLU A 118 -8.94 -1.65 -18.48
N GLY A 119 -7.68 -1.67 -18.94
CA GLY A 119 -6.98 -0.47 -19.39
C GLY A 119 -6.76 0.59 -18.31
N ASP A 120 -6.88 0.23 -17.03
CA ASP A 120 -6.78 1.16 -15.89
C ASP A 120 -5.45 1.95 -15.88
N PRO A 121 -5.50 3.28 -16.01
CA PRO A 121 -4.30 4.14 -15.96
C PRO A 121 -3.54 4.06 -14.63
N LEU A 122 -4.20 3.54 -13.58
CA LEU A 122 -3.62 3.37 -12.25
C LEU A 122 -3.09 1.95 -11.98
N ASP A 123 -3.18 1.02 -12.93
CA ASP A 123 -2.84 -0.40 -12.68
C ASP A 123 -1.36 -0.62 -12.40
N ASN A 124 -0.43 0.17 -12.97
CA ASN A 124 1.02 0.02 -12.72
C ASN A 124 1.53 -1.44 -12.75
N GLN A 125 1.03 -2.25 -13.70
CA GLN A 125 1.29 -3.68 -13.88
C GLN A 125 0.82 -4.60 -12.73
N HIS A 126 -0.05 -4.14 -11.84
CA HIS A 126 -0.71 -4.95 -10.81
C HIS A 126 -1.48 -6.12 -11.44
N ARG A 127 -2.23 -5.90 -12.53
CA ARG A 127 -2.95 -6.98 -13.23
C ARG A 127 -1.99 -8.00 -13.81
N ALA A 128 -0.89 -7.56 -14.43
CA ALA A 128 0.12 -8.46 -14.99
C ALA A 128 0.77 -9.34 -13.91
N ALA A 129 1.04 -8.78 -12.72
CA ALA A 129 1.55 -9.53 -11.58
C ALA A 129 0.58 -10.62 -11.12
N ILE A 130 -0.72 -10.30 -11.00
CA ILE A 130 -1.75 -11.29 -10.63
C ILE A 130 -1.88 -12.40 -11.68
N LEU A 131 -1.91 -12.07 -12.97
CA LEU A 131 -1.97 -13.06 -14.05
C LEU A 131 -0.76 -14.00 -14.03
N LYS A 132 0.44 -13.46 -13.80
CA LYS A 132 1.66 -14.25 -13.65
C LYS A 132 1.58 -15.19 -12.44
N LEU A 133 1.13 -14.69 -11.28
CA LEU A 133 0.97 -15.52 -10.08
C LEU A 133 -0.02 -16.66 -10.27
N LEU A 134 -1.15 -16.42 -10.96
CA LEU A 134 -2.12 -17.46 -11.31
C LEU A 134 -1.50 -18.60 -12.13
N GLN A 135 -0.61 -18.28 -13.07
CA GLN A 135 0.10 -19.30 -13.85
C GLN A 135 1.05 -20.13 -12.97
N LEU A 136 1.70 -19.49 -12.00
CA LEU A 136 2.70 -20.11 -11.12
C LEU A 136 2.10 -20.96 -9.99
N GLU A 137 0.80 -20.86 -9.72
CA GLU A 137 0.13 -21.75 -8.78
C GLU A 137 0.20 -23.21 -9.20
N SER A 138 0.08 -23.48 -10.50
CA SER A 138 0.26 -24.82 -11.08
C SER A 138 1.66 -25.40 -10.82
N ARG A 139 2.63 -24.53 -10.52
CA ARG A 139 4.02 -24.87 -10.18
C ARG A 139 4.29 -24.87 -8.67
N GLY A 140 3.25 -24.75 -7.85
CA GLY A 140 3.35 -24.87 -6.40
C GLY A 140 3.68 -23.57 -5.65
N MET A 141 3.72 -22.41 -6.31
CA MET A 141 3.80 -21.11 -5.65
C MET A 141 2.40 -20.51 -5.49
N SER A 142 1.85 -20.64 -4.29
CA SER A 142 0.57 -20.02 -3.92
C SER A 142 0.72 -18.51 -3.76
N PHE A 143 -0.39 -17.76 -3.89
CA PHE A 143 -0.38 -16.34 -3.58
C PHE A 143 -1.65 -15.86 -2.88
N THR A 144 -1.49 -14.77 -2.13
CA THR A 144 -2.58 -14.11 -1.42
C THR A 144 -2.46 -12.61 -1.52
N VAL A 145 -3.54 -11.97 -1.93
CA VAL A 145 -3.67 -10.52 -2.00
C VAL A 145 -4.05 -9.96 -0.63
N PHE A 146 -3.46 -8.84 -0.23
CA PHE A 146 -3.93 -8.04 0.90
C PHE A 146 -4.56 -6.74 0.40
N THR A 147 -5.86 -6.63 0.61
CA THR A 147 -6.67 -5.45 0.33
C THR A 147 -6.84 -4.66 1.63
N CYS A 148 -6.58 -3.35 1.59
CA CYS A 148 -6.67 -2.49 2.78
C CYS A 148 -7.38 -1.16 2.56
N GLY A 149 -7.89 -0.93 1.35
CA GLY A 149 -8.47 0.34 0.94
C GLY A 149 -7.42 1.45 0.88
N ILE A 150 -7.79 2.64 1.34
CA ILE A 150 -6.95 3.84 1.33
C ILE A 150 -6.17 3.96 2.65
N LEU A 151 -4.86 4.14 2.55
CA LEU A 151 -4.02 4.34 3.72
C LEU A 151 -4.29 5.69 4.39
N TYR A 152 -4.41 5.70 5.72
CA TYR A 152 -4.60 6.93 6.52
C TYR A 152 -3.49 7.95 6.28
N GLU A 153 -2.28 7.47 5.99
CA GLU A 153 -1.08 8.27 5.76
C GLU A 153 -1.24 9.25 4.59
N ARG A 154 -2.18 9.01 3.66
CA ARG A 154 -2.51 10.00 2.62
C ARG A 154 -3.01 11.33 3.20
N PHE A 155 -3.49 11.32 4.43
CA PHE A 155 -4.05 12.47 5.15
C PHE A 155 -3.15 12.96 6.29
N ALA A 156 -1.92 12.45 6.41
CA ALA A 156 -0.94 12.93 7.39
C ALA A 156 -0.30 14.26 6.95
N PRO A 157 0.31 15.03 7.87
CA PRO A 157 1.20 16.12 7.50
C PRO A 157 2.33 15.62 6.58
N GLY A 158 2.53 16.27 5.44
CA GLY A 158 3.46 15.85 4.40
C GLY A 158 2.95 14.72 3.49
N GLY A 159 1.74 14.22 3.72
CA GLY A 159 1.15 13.10 2.97
C GLY A 159 1.84 11.76 3.24
N SER A 160 1.52 10.74 2.44
CA SER A 160 2.07 9.38 2.58
C SER A 160 3.60 9.34 2.55
N SER A 161 4.23 10.24 1.80
CA SER A 161 5.69 10.28 1.65
C SER A 161 6.41 10.58 2.96
N SER A 162 5.78 11.32 3.88
CA SER A 162 6.31 11.55 5.23
C SER A 162 6.52 10.25 6.01
N SER A 163 5.71 9.23 5.70
CA SER A 163 5.75 7.90 6.29
C SER A 163 6.52 6.90 5.43
N GLN A 164 7.36 7.38 4.48
CA GLN A 164 8.10 6.53 3.53
C GLN A 164 7.20 5.71 2.58
N ILE A 165 5.92 6.07 2.45
CA ILE A 165 4.96 5.37 1.60
C ILE A 165 4.76 6.17 0.31
N ALA A 166 4.79 5.47 -0.83
CA ALA A 166 4.56 6.08 -2.14
C ALA A 166 5.47 7.31 -2.41
N VAL A 167 6.71 7.30 -1.93
CA VAL A 167 7.66 8.44 -2.00
C VAL A 167 7.89 8.92 -3.44
N ASN A 168 7.92 8.00 -4.41
CA ASN A 168 8.10 8.32 -5.82
C ASN A 168 6.78 8.52 -6.58
N SER A 169 5.65 8.57 -5.86
CA SER A 169 4.35 8.84 -6.47
C SER A 169 4.02 10.33 -6.37
N ALA A 170 3.49 10.89 -7.46
CA ALA A 170 2.89 12.22 -7.44
C ALA A 170 1.79 12.36 -6.36
N MET A 171 1.20 11.23 -5.93
CA MET A 171 0.15 11.13 -4.91
C MET A 171 0.68 11.07 -3.48
N GLY A 172 1.99 10.95 -3.28
CA GLY A 172 2.58 10.81 -1.95
C GLY A 172 2.60 12.09 -1.14
N LYS A 173 2.47 13.25 -1.80
CA LYS A 173 2.49 14.57 -1.14
C LYS A 173 1.13 14.91 -0.52
N GLU A 174 1.18 15.75 0.50
CA GLU A 174 0.00 16.32 1.14
C GLU A 174 -0.93 17.00 0.13
N GLY A 175 -2.25 16.85 0.32
CA GLY A 175 -3.26 17.52 -0.51
C GLY A 175 -3.39 16.98 -1.94
N LYS A 176 -2.68 15.90 -2.28
CA LYS A 176 -2.76 15.29 -3.62
C LYS A 176 -3.88 14.27 -3.79
N TYR A 177 -4.86 14.23 -2.89
CA TYR A 177 -6.04 13.38 -3.00
C TYR A 177 -7.32 14.16 -2.70
N ILE A 178 -8.22 13.63 -1.86
CA ILE A 178 -9.55 14.24 -1.58
C ILE A 178 -9.45 15.41 -0.60
N LEU A 179 -8.56 15.34 0.39
CA LEU A 179 -8.40 16.39 1.40
C LEU A 179 -7.00 17.00 1.30
N ASP A 180 -6.96 18.32 1.29
CA ASP A 180 -5.80 19.13 1.61
C ASP A 180 -6.07 19.78 2.97
N ILE A 181 -5.58 19.13 4.02
CA ILE A 181 -5.88 19.47 5.41
C ILE A 181 -5.28 20.81 5.80
N ARG A 182 -4.02 21.07 5.41
CA ARG A 182 -3.34 22.32 5.74
C ARG A 182 -3.96 23.51 5.05
N GLN A 183 -4.40 23.36 3.79
CA GLN A 183 -5.12 24.42 3.09
C GLN A 183 -6.62 24.42 3.37
N ARG A 184 -7.14 23.47 4.15
CA ARG A 184 -8.57 23.29 4.44
C ARG A 184 -9.43 23.22 3.18
N ARG A 185 -8.97 22.46 2.18
CA ARG A 185 -9.71 22.24 0.92
C ARG A 185 -10.08 20.78 0.75
N ALA A 186 -11.26 20.53 0.20
CA ALA A 186 -11.69 19.21 -0.21
C ALA A 186 -12.10 19.20 -1.68
N GLN A 187 -11.68 18.16 -2.41
CA GLN A 187 -12.06 17.91 -3.80
C GLN A 187 -12.83 16.59 -3.87
N LEU A 188 -14.14 16.67 -4.04
CA LEU A 188 -15.00 15.52 -4.21
C LEU A 188 -15.18 15.18 -5.69
N PRO A 189 -15.16 13.90 -6.07
CA PRO A 189 -15.61 13.50 -7.39
C PRO A 189 -17.15 13.54 -7.49
N TYR A 190 -17.68 13.16 -8.65
CA TYR A 190 -19.11 13.03 -8.86
C TYR A 190 -19.73 11.97 -7.93
N ASN A 191 -21.03 12.11 -7.66
CA ASN A 191 -21.80 11.10 -6.94
C ASN A 191 -22.01 9.83 -7.82
N THR A 192 -22.32 8.70 -7.19
CA THR A 192 -22.74 7.48 -7.90
C THR A 192 -23.96 7.76 -8.79
N LEU A 193 -24.28 6.84 -9.70
CA LEU A 193 -25.44 6.98 -10.59
C LEU A 193 -26.76 7.18 -9.83
N GLU A 194 -26.86 6.68 -8.59
CA GLU A 194 -28.03 6.86 -7.73
C GLU A 194 -27.98 8.17 -6.91
N GLY A 195 -27.07 9.09 -7.24
CA GLY A 195 -26.92 10.37 -6.55
C GLY A 195 -26.23 10.30 -5.19
N ARG A 196 -25.69 9.14 -4.78
CA ARG A 196 -25.06 8.95 -3.47
C ARG A 196 -23.58 9.29 -3.50
N SER A 197 -23.03 9.75 -2.38
CA SER A 197 -21.57 9.91 -2.25
C SER A 197 -20.91 8.53 -2.21
N ALA A 198 -19.84 8.34 -2.99
CA ALA A 198 -19.10 7.09 -3.02
C ALA A 198 -18.58 6.72 -1.62
N LYS A 199 -18.50 5.41 -1.35
CA LYS A 199 -17.94 4.87 -0.12
C LYS A 199 -16.50 4.44 -0.35
N ILE A 200 -15.71 4.54 0.72
CA ILE A 200 -14.32 4.10 0.74
C ILE A 200 -14.05 3.34 2.03
N CYS A 201 -13.17 2.35 1.93
CA CYS A 201 -12.50 1.73 3.05
C CYS A 201 -11.15 2.40 3.28
N LEU A 202 -10.82 2.62 4.54
CA LEU A 202 -9.57 3.25 4.95
C LEU A 202 -8.93 2.48 6.11
N THR A 203 -7.60 2.40 6.14
CA THR A 203 -6.85 1.70 7.19
C THR A 203 -5.50 2.36 7.44
N GLY A 204 -5.01 2.42 8.67
CA GLY A 204 -3.65 2.89 8.95
C GLY A 204 -2.59 1.87 8.52
N ALA A 205 -1.46 2.32 7.98
CA ALA A 205 -0.39 1.42 7.53
C ALA A 205 0.15 0.54 8.67
N ARG A 206 0.15 1.05 9.91
CA ARG A 206 0.51 0.27 11.10
C ARG A 206 -0.43 -0.92 11.31
N ASP A 207 -1.73 -0.71 11.20
CA ASP A 207 -2.73 -1.77 11.37
C ASP A 207 -2.65 -2.79 10.24
N VAL A 208 -2.42 -2.33 9.01
CA VAL A 208 -2.17 -3.21 7.86
C VAL A 208 -0.95 -4.10 8.13
N ALA A 209 0.18 -3.50 8.55
CA ALA A 209 1.39 -4.25 8.87
C ALA A 209 1.18 -5.24 10.02
N HIS A 210 0.47 -4.84 11.07
CA HIS A 210 0.12 -5.73 12.19
C HIS A 210 -0.68 -6.94 11.71
N CYS A 211 -1.77 -6.71 10.96
CA CYS A 211 -2.60 -7.78 10.41
C CYS A 211 -1.83 -8.73 9.48
N ILE A 212 -0.95 -8.19 8.62
CA ILE A 212 -0.11 -9.02 7.74
C ILE A 212 0.85 -9.90 8.55
N VAL A 213 1.52 -9.33 9.55
CA VAL A 213 2.44 -10.08 10.41
C VAL A 213 1.68 -11.16 11.17
N SER A 214 0.53 -10.85 11.77
CA SER A 214 -0.33 -11.83 12.43
C SER A 214 -0.86 -12.90 11.48
N ALA A 215 -1.07 -12.59 10.21
CA ALA A 215 -1.49 -13.57 9.22
C ALA A 215 -0.42 -14.65 9.00
N LEU A 216 0.87 -14.39 9.25
CA LEU A 216 1.94 -15.39 9.09
C LEU A 216 1.74 -16.62 9.99
N ASP A 217 1.09 -16.43 11.13
CA ASP A 217 0.71 -17.49 12.07
C ASP A 217 -0.60 -18.21 11.67
N HIS A 218 -1.35 -17.66 10.71
CA HIS A 218 -2.64 -18.21 10.31
C HIS A 218 -2.46 -19.54 9.52
N PRO A 219 -3.24 -20.59 9.85
CA PRO A 219 -3.02 -21.95 9.33
C PRO A 219 -3.19 -22.08 7.81
N SER A 220 -4.09 -21.29 7.23
CA SER A 220 -4.38 -21.31 5.79
C SER A 220 -4.53 -19.89 5.25
N TRP A 221 -4.12 -19.64 4.02
CA TRP A 221 -4.27 -18.31 3.43
C TRP A 221 -5.26 -18.39 2.27
N PRO A 222 -6.36 -17.61 2.28
CA PRO A 222 -7.26 -17.51 1.14
C PRO A 222 -6.58 -16.77 -0.01
N ARG A 223 -7.25 -16.68 -1.16
CA ARG A 223 -6.80 -15.85 -2.29
C ARG A 223 -6.71 -14.36 -1.91
N GLU A 224 -7.58 -13.90 -1.01
CA GLU A 224 -7.65 -12.50 -0.61
C GLU A 224 -7.93 -12.35 0.89
N PHE A 225 -7.07 -11.58 1.56
CA PHE A 225 -7.30 -11.03 2.88
C PHE A 225 -7.69 -9.55 2.77
N ARG A 226 -8.71 -9.15 3.52
CA ARG A 226 -9.23 -7.78 3.60
C ARG A 226 -9.05 -7.24 5.00
N VAL A 227 -8.32 -6.13 5.10
CA VAL A 227 -8.13 -5.34 6.32
C VAL A 227 -8.91 -4.05 6.20
N ARG A 228 -9.62 -3.65 7.26
CA ARG A 228 -10.43 -2.43 7.21
C ARG A 228 -10.47 -1.72 8.55
N GLY A 229 -9.95 -0.50 8.61
CA GLY A 229 -10.11 0.34 9.81
C GLY A 229 -11.46 1.05 9.85
N ALA A 230 -11.84 1.70 8.75
CA ALA A 230 -13.11 2.39 8.63
C ALA A 230 -13.74 2.17 7.25
N ARG A 231 -15.07 2.29 7.17
CA ARG A 231 -15.84 2.38 5.92
C ARG A 231 -16.81 3.54 6.00
N MET A 232 -16.67 4.51 5.11
CA MET A 232 -17.50 5.73 5.14
C MET A 232 -17.68 6.34 3.76
N SER A 233 -18.69 7.18 3.60
CA SER A 233 -18.84 8.02 2.39
C SER A 233 -17.80 9.15 2.35
N LEU A 234 -17.54 9.72 1.18
CA LEU A 234 -16.62 10.85 1.06
C LEU A 234 -17.10 12.10 1.81
N ARG A 235 -18.42 12.29 1.92
CA ARG A 235 -18.97 13.36 2.77
C ARG A 235 -18.69 13.10 4.25
N GLN A 236 -18.86 11.85 4.71
CA GLN A 236 -18.49 11.48 6.08
C GLN A 236 -16.99 11.61 6.34
N LEU A 237 -16.13 11.31 5.37
CA LEU A 237 -14.68 11.53 5.48
C LEU A 237 -14.36 12.99 5.81
N ILE A 238 -14.99 13.94 5.11
CA ILE A 238 -14.83 15.37 5.40
C ILE A 238 -15.31 15.68 6.82
N LEU A 239 -16.51 15.21 7.19
CA LEU A 239 -17.06 15.47 8.54
C LEU A 239 -16.18 14.92 9.66
N GLU A 240 -15.64 13.71 9.51
CA GLU A 240 -14.71 13.12 10.48
C GLU A 240 -13.42 13.94 10.60
N ALA A 241 -12.91 14.47 9.49
CA ALA A 241 -11.75 15.35 9.49
C ALA A 241 -12.04 16.71 10.14
N GLU A 242 -13.19 17.32 9.84
CA GLU A 242 -13.65 18.57 10.48
C GLU A 242 -13.78 18.42 12.00
N HIS A 243 -14.34 17.30 12.44
CA HIS A 243 -14.48 16.99 13.86
C HIS A 243 -13.12 16.72 14.54
N ALA A 244 -12.24 15.96 13.89
CA ALA A 244 -10.91 15.67 14.44
C ALA A 244 -10.04 16.92 14.61
N LEU A 245 -10.18 17.89 13.71
CA LEU A 245 -9.28 19.03 13.60
C LEU A 245 -9.92 20.36 14.01
N ASN A 246 -11.19 20.32 14.44
CA ASN A 246 -12.00 21.49 14.77
C ASN A 246 -11.91 22.59 13.70
N CYS A 247 -12.11 22.22 12.43
CA CYS A 247 -12.03 23.14 11.29
C CYS A 247 -13.17 22.89 10.29
N ARG A 248 -13.26 23.75 9.27
CA ARG A 248 -14.15 23.55 8.11
C ARG A 248 -13.36 23.51 6.82
N PHE A 249 -13.79 22.68 5.88
CA PHE A 249 -13.20 22.58 4.56
C PHE A 249 -13.98 23.39 3.52
N GLN A 250 -13.26 24.09 2.65
CA GLN A 250 -13.82 24.57 1.39
C GLN A 250 -13.96 23.38 0.44
N VAL A 251 -15.20 22.94 0.22
CA VAL A 251 -15.51 21.77 -0.62
C VAL A 251 -15.77 22.21 -2.05
N SER A 252 -15.07 21.57 -2.99
CA SER A 252 -15.38 21.62 -4.42
C SER A 252 -15.79 20.23 -4.89
N GLN A 253 -16.71 20.15 -5.85
CA GLN A 253 -17.22 18.89 -6.38
C GLN A 253 -17.20 18.90 -7.91
N PHE A 254 -16.69 17.83 -8.50
CA PHE A 254 -16.74 17.63 -9.94
C PHE A 254 -18.09 17.02 -10.37
N THR A 255 -18.58 17.43 -11.53
CA THR A 255 -19.53 16.64 -12.32
C THR A 255 -18.79 15.50 -13.02
N ARG A 256 -19.52 14.49 -13.52
CA ARG A 256 -18.90 13.38 -14.28
C ARG A 256 -18.19 13.87 -15.53
N THR A 257 -18.86 14.72 -16.32
CA THR A 257 -18.29 15.35 -17.50
C THR A 257 -17.12 16.25 -17.13
N GLY A 258 -17.28 17.14 -16.14
CA GLY A 258 -16.22 18.05 -15.72
C GLY A 258 -14.96 17.35 -15.21
N LEU A 259 -15.08 16.19 -14.54
CA LEU A 259 -13.90 15.40 -14.17
C LEU A 259 -13.21 14.78 -15.39
N SER A 260 -13.99 14.25 -16.35
CA SER A 260 -13.48 13.70 -17.60
C SER A 260 -12.78 14.75 -18.47
N ASP A 261 -13.37 15.95 -18.55
CA ASP A 261 -12.80 17.08 -19.28
C ASP A 261 -11.51 17.55 -18.62
N ALA A 262 -11.47 17.61 -17.29
CA ALA A 262 -10.26 17.96 -16.55
C ALA A 262 -9.12 16.95 -16.76
N ILE A 263 -9.43 15.64 -16.83
CA ILE A 263 -8.45 14.60 -17.16
C ILE A 263 -7.91 14.83 -18.58
N THR A 264 -8.81 15.05 -19.55
CA THR A 264 -8.45 15.28 -20.94
C THR A 264 -7.56 16.52 -21.09
N PHE A 265 -7.91 17.61 -20.40
CA PHE A 265 -7.14 18.84 -20.40
C PHE A 265 -5.75 18.63 -19.78
N ALA A 266 -5.66 17.99 -18.61
CA ALA A 266 -4.38 17.69 -17.95
C ALA A 266 -3.45 16.87 -18.86
N ARG A 267 -4.01 15.87 -19.57
CA ARG A 267 -3.28 15.10 -20.58
C ARG A 267 -2.79 15.96 -21.74
N ALA A 268 -3.66 16.82 -22.28
CA ALA A 268 -3.33 17.68 -23.42
C ALA A 268 -2.17 18.65 -23.10
N VAL A 269 -2.12 19.18 -21.88
CA VAL A 269 -1.03 20.06 -21.42
C VAL A 269 0.15 19.31 -20.79
N ARG A 270 0.12 17.97 -20.80
CA ARG A 270 1.14 17.07 -20.22
C ARG A 270 1.39 17.29 -18.73
N ASP A 271 0.35 17.62 -17.96
CA ASP A 271 0.40 17.65 -16.50
C ASP A 271 0.06 16.26 -15.92
N GLU A 272 1.06 15.37 -15.96
CA GLU A 272 0.92 13.98 -15.53
C GLU A 272 0.51 13.85 -14.05
N ALA A 273 1.01 14.76 -13.19
CA ALA A 273 0.70 14.75 -11.76
C ALA A 273 -0.78 15.07 -11.52
N ARG A 274 -1.31 16.06 -12.24
CA ARG A 274 -2.73 16.41 -12.16
C ARG A 274 -3.61 15.33 -12.80
N GLU A 275 -3.22 14.80 -13.95
CA GLU A 275 -3.93 13.70 -14.61
C GLU A 275 -4.07 12.50 -13.67
N MET A 276 -2.97 12.08 -13.03
CA MET A 276 -2.97 10.98 -12.06
C MET A 276 -3.86 11.26 -10.84
N GLN A 277 -3.83 12.49 -10.31
CA GLN A 277 -4.72 12.90 -9.21
C GLN A 277 -6.20 12.75 -9.60
N LEU A 278 -6.57 13.22 -10.81
CA LEU A 278 -7.95 13.18 -11.28
C LEU A 278 -8.41 11.74 -11.57
N HIS A 279 -7.54 10.88 -12.10
CA HIS A 279 -7.83 9.45 -12.24
C HIS A 279 -8.11 8.78 -10.88
N HIS A 280 -7.37 9.14 -9.82
CA HIS A 280 -7.67 8.63 -8.48
C HIS A 280 -9.03 9.10 -7.96
N LEU A 281 -9.44 10.34 -8.26
CA LEU A 281 -10.78 10.82 -7.91
C LEU A 281 -11.87 10.05 -8.67
N ALA A 282 -11.69 9.82 -9.97
CA ALA A 282 -12.62 9.04 -10.79
C ALA A 282 -12.76 7.60 -10.29
N ALA A 283 -11.63 6.92 -10.06
CA ALA A 283 -11.61 5.56 -9.50
C ALA A 283 -12.30 5.47 -8.14
N THR A 284 -12.20 6.53 -7.33
CA THR A 284 -12.90 6.58 -6.04
C THR A 284 -14.41 6.68 -6.21
N ALA A 285 -14.89 7.52 -7.14
CA ALA A 285 -16.32 7.63 -7.44
C ALA A 285 -16.91 6.35 -8.03
N GLU A 286 -16.09 5.56 -8.71
CA GLU A 286 -16.44 4.24 -9.25
C GLU A 286 -16.41 3.13 -8.20
N GLY A 287 -16.13 3.45 -6.93
CA GLY A 287 -16.19 2.49 -5.82
C GLY A 287 -14.98 1.57 -5.70
N ARG A 288 -13.85 1.90 -6.35
CA ARG A 288 -12.65 1.04 -6.37
C ARG A 288 -12.12 0.64 -5.00
N TYR A 289 -12.41 1.44 -3.97
CA TYR A 289 -11.95 1.22 -2.60
C TYR A 289 -13.06 0.80 -1.64
N ASP A 290 -14.24 0.41 -2.14
CA ASP A 290 -15.38 0.01 -1.30
C ASP A 290 -15.47 -1.51 -1.15
N PHE A 291 -15.43 -2.01 0.09
CA PHE A 291 -15.67 -3.42 0.40
C PHE A 291 -16.27 -3.60 1.80
N THR A 292 -17.05 -4.67 1.98
CA THR A 292 -17.90 -4.86 3.17
C THR A 292 -17.32 -5.83 4.19
N ASP A 293 -16.58 -6.83 3.74
CA ASP A 293 -15.93 -7.85 4.55
C ASP A 293 -14.52 -7.42 4.98
N ALA A 294 -14.16 -7.74 6.22
CA ALA A 294 -12.84 -7.49 6.78
C ALA A 294 -12.35 -8.78 7.45
N ASN A 295 -12.23 -9.83 6.64
CA ASN A 295 -11.99 -11.20 7.11
C ASN A 295 -10.71 -11.30 7.96
N LEU A 296 -9.67 -10.52 7.64
CA LEU A 296 -8.41 -10.59 8.36
C LEU A 296 -8.49 -9.92 9.73
N ASN A 297 -9.21 -8.79 9.86
CA ASN A 297 -9.42 -8.17 11.18
C ASN A 297 -10.00 -9.19 12.18
N GLN A 298 -10.99 -9.97 11.73
CA GLN A 298 -11.64 -10.99 12.54
C GLN A 298 -10.71 -12.17 12.83
N ALA A 299 -10.04 -12.67 11.78
CA ALA A 299 -9.13 -13.83 11.90
C ALA A 299 -7.98 -13.60 12.88
N VAL A 300 -7.48 -12.36 13.00
CA VAL A 300 -6.39 -12.02 13.94
C VAL A 300 -6.87 -11.29 15.20
N ASN A 301 -8.18 -11.17 15.40
CA ASN A 301 -8.80 -10.42 16.51
C ASN A 301 -8.19 -9.01 16.69
N HIS A 302 -7.93 -8.30 15.59
CA HIS A 302 -7.34 -6.96 15.61
C HIS A 302 -8.42 -5.90 15.43
N ARG A 303 -8.33 -4.85 16.24
CA ARG A 303 -9.18 -3.64 16.12
C ARG A 303 -8.31 -2.49 15.62
N PRO A 304 -8.41 -2.11 14.34
CA PRO A 304 -7.63 -1.00 13.82
C PRO A 304 -7.98 0.34 14.48
N GLU A 305 -7.04 1.28 14.44
CA GLU A 305 -7.24 2.66 14.90
C GLU A 305 -8.38 3.32 14.12
N LYS A 306 -9.21 4.14 14.79
CA LYS A 306 -10.23 4.91 14.09
C LYS A 306 -9.59 6.06 13.34
N PHE A 307 -10.09 6.34 12.14
CA PHE A 307 -9.58 7.43 11.29
C PHE A 307 -9.54 8.80 11.99
N ARG A 308 -10.58 9.14 12.75
CA ARG A 308 -10.65 10.40 13.51
C ARG A 308 -9.54 10.51 14.55
N ASP A 309 -9.30 9.43 15.29
CA ASP A 309 -8.30 9.38 16.36
C ASP A 309 -6.89 9.45 15.75
N TYR A 310 -6.68 8.79 14.61
CA TYR A 310 -5.46 8.93 13.81
C TYR A 310 -5.20 10.40 13.42
N LEU A 311 -6.21 11.07 12.84
CA LEU A 311 -6.06 12.47 12.40
C LEU A 311 -5.74 13.40 13.57
N ALA A 312 -6.50 13.30 14.66
CA ALA A 312 -6.26 14.10 15.86
C ALA A 312 -4.83 13.91 16.39
N ARG A 313 -4.31 12.68 16.37
CA ARG A 313 -2.96 12.35 16.82
C ARG A 313 -1.86 12.89 15.92
N VAL A 314 -1.98 12.74 14.59
CA VAL A 314 -0.89 13.13 13.66
C VAL A 314 -0.88 14.63 13.35
N TRP A 315 -1.99 15.34 13.58
CA TRP A 315 -2.10 16.79 13.41
C TRP A 315 -2.09 17.57 14.74
N ALA A 316 -1.89 16.88 15.87
CA ALA A 316 -1.73 17.55 17.17
C ALA A 316 -0.54 18.54 17.13
N PRO A 317 -0.66 19.73 17.75
CA PRO A 317 0.48 20.61 17.96
C PRO A 317 1.61 19.88 18.69
N ALA A 318 2.84 20.13 18.25
CA ALA A 318 4.05 19.54 18.85
C ALA A 318 4.36 20.10 20.23
#